data_AF-A0A380DVY8-F1
#
_entry.id   AF-A0A380DVY8-F1
#
_cell.length_a   1.000
_cell.length_b   1.000
_cell.length_c   1.000
_cell.angle_alpha   90.00
_cell.angle_beta   90.00
_cell.angle_gamma   90.00
#
_symmetry.space_group_name_H-M   'P 1'
#
loop_
_entity.id
_entity.type
_entity.pdbx_description
1 polymer ?
#
loop_
_entity_poly.entity_id
_entity_poly.type
_entity_poly.pdbx_seq_one_letter_code
_entity_poly.pdbx_strand_id
1 'polypeptide(L)'
;MNLNDTIFMFLCTLLVWLMTPGLSLFYGGLVQSKNALNTVMQSMAAIVLVTFVWITVGFTISFGNGNLWFGNWEYTFLNHVGFATQEDISPHIPFALFMLFQMMFCTIAISILSGSIAEKMKFIPYLLFVVIWTALVYSPVAHWVWGGGWINKLGVLDFAGGTVVHITSGVLV
;
A
#
# COMPACT_ATOMS: atom_id res chain seq x y z
N MET A 1 -8.17 21.39 8.49
CA MET A 1 -9.12 20.45 7.84
C MET A 1 -10.02 21.21 6.87
N ASN A 2 -9.95 20.87 5.59
CA ASN A 2 -10.74 21.47 4.51
C ASN A 2 -11.74 20.43 4.00
N LEU A 3 -13.02 20.80 3.94
CA LEU A 3 -14.08 19.89 3.51
C LEU A 3 -13.90 19.46 2.05
N ASN A 4 -13.57 20.40 1.17
CA ASN A 4 -13.39 20.14 -0.26
C ASN A 4 -12.26 19.13 -0.52
N ASP A 5 -11.10 19.33 0.13
CA ASP A 5 -9.95 18.43 0.02
C ASP A 5 -10.28 17.04 0.59
N THR A 6 -11.05 16.99 1.68
CA THR A 6 -11.48 15.72 2.30
C THR A 6 -12.41 14.93 1.37
N ILE A 7 -13.40 15.59 0.77
CA ILE A 7 -14.32 14.93 -0.18
C ILE A 7 -13.55 14.43 -1.41
N PHE A 8 -12.66 15.27 -1.96
CA PHE A 8 -11.84 14.90 -3.10
C PHE A 8 -10.94 13.70 -2.78
N MET A 9 -10.23 13.72 -1.65
CA MET A 9 -9.37 12.61 -1.24
C MET A 9 -10.15 11.33 -0.93
N PHE A 10 -11.37 11.44 -0.41
CA PHE A 10 -12.25 10.29 -0.23
C PHE A 10 -12.66 9.67 -1.58
N LEU A 11 -13.03 10.49 -2.56
CA LEU A 11 -13.31 10.04 -3.92
C LEU A 11 -12.08 9.38 -4.55
N CYS A 12 -10.90 10.00 -4.44
CA CYS A 12 -9.65 9.42 -4.92
C CYS A 12 -9.36 8.06 -4.27
N THR A 13 -9.58 7.92 -2.96
CA THR A 13 -9.40 6.65 -2.24
C THR A 13 -10.30 5.55 -2.81
N LEU A 14 -11.58 5.87 -3.09
CA LEU A 14 -12.51 4.92 -3.71
C LEU A 14 -12.09 4.51 -5.12
N LEU A 15 -11.60 5.46 -5.92
CA LEU A 15 -11.09 5.18 -7.28
C LEU A 15 -9.87 4.26 -7.24
N VAL A 16 -8.94 4.50 -6.32
CA VAL A 16 -7.73 3.68 -6.15
C VAL A 16 -8.12 2.28 -5.64
N TRP A 17 -9.09 2.19 -4.73
CA TRP A 17 -9.62 0.90 -4.28
C TRP A 17 -10.18 0.07 -5.44
N LEU A 18 -10.92 0.70 -6.36
CA LEU A 18 -11.51 0.05 -7.55
C LEU A 18 -10.45 -0.51 -8.52
N MET A 19 -9.22 0.04 -8.53
CA MET A 19 -8.14 -0.48 -9.37
C MET A 19 -7.75 -1.91 -8.97
N THR A 20 -7.84 -2.26 -7.70
CA THR A 20 -7.44 -3.60 -7.23
C THR A 20 -8.31 -4.74 -7.79
N PRO A 21 -9.66 -4.71 -7.67
CA PRO A 21 -10.51 -5.67 -8.36
C PRO A 21 -10.38 -5.55 -9.88
N GLY A 22 -10.19 -4.34 -10.42
CA GLY A 22 -9.88 -4.16 -11.85
C GLY A 22 -8.65 -4.95 -12.31
N LEU A 23 -7.56 -4.88 -11.53
CA LEU A 23 -6.33 -5.64 -11.77
C LEU A 23 -6.55 -7.14 -11.61
N SER A 24 -7.37 -7.58 -10.64
CA SER A 24 -7.71 -8.99 -10.48
C SER A 24 -8.40 -9.58 -11.71
N LEU A 25 -9.32 -8.81 -12.33
CA LEU A 25 -10.00 -9.19 -13.56
C LEU A 25 -9.04 -9.14 -14.75
N PHE A 26 -8.18 -8.14 -14.81
CA PHE A 26 -7.16 -8.00 -15.85
C PHE A 26 -6.20 -9.19 -15.85
N TYR A 27 -5.56 -9.50 -14.72
CA TYR A 27 -4.65 -10.64 -14.59
C TYR A 27 -5.39 -11.98 -14.70
N GLY A 28 -6.60 -12.08 -14.15
CA GLY A 28 -7.46 -13.26 -14.32
C GLY A 28 -7.79 -13.57 -15.79
N GLY A 29 -7.91 -12.54 -16.64
CA GLY A 29 -8.12 -12.68 -18.08
C GLY A 29 -6.86 -12.98 -18.90
N LEU A 30 -5.67 -12.70 -18.36
CA LEU A 30 -4.38 -12.97 -19.02
C LEU A 30 -3.84 -14.38 -18.76
N VAL A 31 -4.26 -15.01 -17.66
CA VAL A 31 -3.83 -16.37 -17.30
C VAL A 31 -4.67 -17.44 -18.00
N GLN A 32 -4.19 -18.69 -17.95
CA GLN A 32 -4.96 -19.81 -18.47
C GLN A 32 -6.30 -19.96 -17.71
N SER A 33 -7.38 -20.33 -18.42
CA SER A 33 -8.73 -20.45 -17.84
C SER A 33 -8.79 -21.35 -16.60
N LYS A 34 -7.97 -22.40 -16.56
CA LYS A 34 -7.84 -23.31 -15.40
C LYS A 34 -7.26 -22.64 -14.14
N ASN A 35 -6.49 -21.57 -14.30
CA ASN A 35 -5.82 -20.82 -13.24
C ASN A 35 -6.52 -19.50 -12.90
N ALA A 36 -7.42 -19.01 -13.76
CA ALA A 36 -8.11 -17.72 -13.60
C ALA A 36 -8.75 -17.53 -12.23
N LEU A 37 -9.46 -18.56 -11.72
CA LEU A 37 -10.08 -18.50 -10.40
C LEU A 37 -9.04 -18.31 -9.28
N ASN A 38 -7.92 -19.03 -9.34
CA ASN A 38 -6.87 -18.94 -8.34
C ASN A 38 -6.20 -17.55 -8.35
N THR A 39 -5.95 -16.98 -9.53
CA THR A 39 -5.38 -15.63 -9.70
C THR A 39 -6.29 -14.55 -9.11
N VAL A 40 -7.60 -14.64 -9.37
CA VAL A 40 -8.59 -13.71 -8.81
C VAL A 40 -8.64 -13.85 -7.27
N MET A 41 -8.65 -15.09 -6.77
CA MET A 41 -8.64 -15.35 -5.32
C MET A 41 -7.38 -14.80 -4.64
N GLN A 42 -6.20 -14.93 -5.26
CA GLN A 42 -4.96 -14.36 -4.73
C GLN A 42 -5.02 -12.84 -4.62
N SER A 43 -5.57 -12.16 -5.62
CA SER A 43 -5.72 -10.70 -5.61
C SER A 43 -6.70 -10.24 -4.53
N MET A 44 -7.85 -10.92 -4.39
CA MET A 44 -8.84 -10.62 -3.34
C MET A 44 -8.30 -10.88 -1.94
N ALA A 45 -7.58 -11.99 -1.74
CA ALA A 45 -6.93 -12.30 -0.48
C ALA A 45 -5.85 -11.28 -0.11
N ALA A 46 -5.16 -10.71 -1.11
CA ALA A 46 -4.15 -9.67 -0.91
C ALA A 46 -4.75 -8.42 -0.26
N ILE A 47 -5.93 -7.97 -0.71
CA ILE A 47 -6.64 -6.81 -0.13
C ILE A 47 -6.81 -6.99 1.38
N VAL A 48 -7.32 -8.16 1.79
CA VAL A 48 -7.59 -8.47 3.19
C VAL A 48 -6.29 -8.50 3.99
N LEU A 49 -5.28 -9.22 3.51
CA LEU A 49 -4.01 -9.35 4.23
C LEU A 49 -3.27 -8.01 4.35
N VAL A 50 -3.18 -7.25 3.26
CA VAL A 50 -2.55 -5.92 3.29
C VAL A 50 -3.27 -5.03 4.27
N THR A 51 -4.61 -5.04 4.32
CA THR A 51 -5.38 -4.25 5.28
C THR A 51 -4.96 -4.57 6.73
N PHE A 52 -4.87 -5.86 7.10
CA PHE A 52 -4.43 -6.24 8.45
C PHE A 52 -2.99 -5.84 8.75
N VAL A 53 -2.07 -6.08 7.82
CA VAL A 53 -0.65 -5.76 8.02
C VAL A 53 -0.44 -4.24 8.09
N TRP A 54 -1.13 -3.48 7.24
CA TRP A 54 -1.07 -2.03 7.21
C TRP A 54 -1.54 -1.40 8.52
N ILE A 55 -2.70 -1.84 9.03
CA ILE A 55 -3.30 -1.37 10.28
C ILE A 55 -2.42 -1.71 11.49
N THR A 56 -1.80 -2.89 11.50
CA THR A 56 -1.00 -3.35 12.65
C THR A 56 0.37 -2.69 12.68
N VAL A 57 1.14 -2.76 11.59
CA VAL A 57 2.55 -2.33 11.55
C VAL A 57 2.92 -1.52 10.30
N GLY A 58 2.26 -1.71 9.17
CA GLY A 58 2.70 -1.14 7.90
C GLY A 58 2.62 0.39 7.87
N PHE A 59 1.55 0.97 8.43
CA PHE A 59 1.37 2.41 8.46
C PHE A 59 2.42 3.11 9.35
N THR A 60 2.66 2.59 10.57
CA THR A 60 3.64 3.18 11.50
C THR A 60 5.07 3.12 10.97
N ILE A 61 5.45 2.02 10.31
CA ILE A 61 6.77 1.89 9.69
C ILE A 61 6.93 2.87 8.54
N SER A 62 5.85 3.15 7.79
CA SER A 62 5.89 4.03 6.62
C SER A 62 5.89 5.51 7.00
N PHE A 63 5.01 5.93 7.91
CA PHE A 63 4.70 7.34 8.19
C PHE A 63 4.92 7.77 9.64
N GLY A 64 5.43 6.89 10.50
CA GLY A 64 5.85 7.25 11.85
C GLY A 64 7.05 8.19 11.84
N ASN A 65 7.13 9.09 12.83
CA ASN A 65 8.26 10.01 13.03
C ASN A 65 9.50 9.27 13.56
N GLY A 66 10.19 8.56 12.65
CA GLY A 66 11.34 7.70 12.95
C GLY A 66 12.68 8.27 12.49
N ASN A 67 13.54 7.40 11.97
CA ASN A 67 14.87 7.74 11.45
C ASN A 67 14.84 7.84 9.91
N LEU A 68 16.00 7.84 9.24
CA LEU A 68 16.05 7.94 7.77
C LEU A 68 15.59 6.67 7.03
N TRP A 69 15.49 5.54 7.72
CA TRP A 69 15.28 4.20 7.15
C TRP A 69 13.93 3.59 7.52
N PHE A 70 13.43 3.88 8.71
CA PHE A 70 12.17 3.34 9.23
C PHE A 70 11.45 4.40 10.07
N GLY A 71 10.12 4.37 10.01
CA GLY A 71 9.27 5.09 10.95
C GLY A 71 9.39 4.56 12.37
N ASN A 72 8.72 5.26 13.30
CA ASN A 72 8.63 4.84 14.70
C ASN A 72 7.43 3.88 14.91
N TRP A 73 7.14 3.56 16.17
CA TRP A 73 6.04 2.68 16.58
C TRP A 73 4.80 3.45 17.10
N GLU A 74 4.73 4.75 16.87
CA GLU A 74 3.70 5.63 17.42
C GLU A 74 2.29 5.29 16.92
N TYR A 75 2.16 4.91 15.65
CA TYR A 75 0.89 4.60 15.00
C TYR A 75 0.57 3.11 14.94
N THR A 76 1.22 2.29 15.78
CA THR A 76 0.97 0.84 15.83
C THR A 76 -0.49 0.59 16.22
N PHE A 77 -1.17 -0.35 15.55
CA PHE A 77 -2.61 -0.61 15.72
C PHE A 77 -3.50 0.63 15.53
N LEU A 78 -3.07 1.59 14.70
CA LEU A 78 -3.75 2.87 14.48
C LEU A 78 -3.90 3.72 15.75
N ASN A 79 -3.06 3.51 16.77
CA ASN A 79 -2.98 4.43 17.90
C ASN A 79 -2.68 5.84 17.38
N HIS A 80 -3.36 6.84 17.92
CA HIS A 80 -3.24 8.24 17.49
C HIS A 80 -3.66 8.52 16.03
N VAL A 81 -4.23 7.54 15.31
CA VAL A 81 -4.82 7.75 13.98
C VAL A 81 -6.32 7.97 14.11
N GLY A 82 -6.78 9.18 13.81
CA GLY A 82 -8.20 9.54 13.95
C GLY A 82 -8.66 10.59 12.93
N PHE A 83 -9.77 11.25 13.27
CA PHE A 83 -10.36 12.29 12.41
C PHE A 83 -9.64 13.64 12.49
N ALA A 84 -8.72 13.80 13.44
CA ALA A 84 -7.86 14.98 13.52
C ALA A 84 -6.88 15.03 12.34
N THR A 85 -6.49 16.24 11.95
CA THR A 85 -5.40 16.48 11.00
C THR A 85 -4.05 16.37 11.69
N GLN A 86 -3.01 16.00 10.95
CA GLN A 86 -1.64 16.01 11.42
C GLN A 86 -0.85 17.02 10.60
N GLU A 87 -0.25 18.03 11.23
CA GLU A 87 0.33 19.19 10.53
C GLU A 87 1.44 18.81 9.54
N ASP A 88 2.30 17.86 9.90
CA ASP A 88 3.46 17.48 9.10
C ASP A 88 3.12 16.62 7.87
N ILE A 89 2.04 15.83 7.95
CA ILE A 89 1.74 14.78 6.96
C ILE A 89 0.41 15.03 6.25
N SER A 90 -0.62 15.42 6.98
CA SER A 90 -1.98 15.61 6.48
C SER A 90 -2.64 16.87 7.05
N PRO A 91 -2.13 18.08 6.75
CA PRO A 91 -2.61 19.33 7.36
C PRO A 91 -4.05 19.68 6.95
N HIS A 92 -4.49 19.24 5.76
CA HIS A 92 -5.78 19.61 5.19
C HIS A 92 -6.85 18.52 5.29
N ILE A 93 -6.46 17.25 5.50
CA ILE A 93 -7.38 16.11 5.51
C ILE A 93 -7.25 15.29 6.80
N PRO A 94 -8.32 14.58 7.24
CA PRO A 94 -8.25 13.67 8.38
C PRO A 94 -7.11 12.67 8.24
N PHE A 95 -6.36 12.44 9.32
CA PHE A 95 -5.21 11.54 9.28
C PHE A 95 -5.62 10.09 8.98
N ALA A 96 -6.80 9.67 9.45
CA ALA A 96 -7.41 8.39 9.07
C ALA A 96 -7.67 8.28 7.55
N LEU A 97 -8.06 9.37 6.88
CA LEU A 97 -8.27 9.37 5.43
C LEU A 97 -6.94 9.24 4.68
N PHE A 98 -5.89 9.92 5.14
CA PHE A 98 -4.55 9.75 4.61
C PHE A 98 -4.06 8.30 4.75
N MET A 99 -4.24 7.70 5.93
CA MET A 99 -3.90 6.29 6.19
C MET A 99 -4.62 5.34 5.23
N LEU A 100 -5.93 5.53 5.02
CA LEU A 100 -6.72 4.73 4.09
C LEU A 100 -6.26 4.92 2.65
N PHE A 101 -5.99 6.15 2.22
CA PHE A 101 -5.50 6.44 0.88
C PHE A 101 -4.18 5.72 0.60
N GLN A 102 -3.22 5.81 1.52
CA GLN A 102 -1.91 5.15 1.39
C GLN A 102 -2.01 3.61 1.42
N MET A 103 -2.94 3.06 2.20
CA MET A 103 -3.22 1.62 2.20
C MET A 103 -3.62 1.11 0.79
N MET A 104 -4.34 1.92 0.01
CA MET A 104 -4.75 1.53 -1.35
C MET A 104 -3.56 1.42 -2.29
N PHE A 105 -2.53 2.27 -2.15
CA PHE A 105 -1.29 2.16 -2.94
C PHE A 105 -0.54 0.87 -2.61
N CYS A 106 -0.47 0.51 -1.33
CA CYS A 106 0.11 -0.77 -0.92
C CYS A 106 -0.65 -1.96 -1.52
N THR A 107 -1.98 -1.87 -1.53
CA THR A 107 -2.87 -2.90 -2.06
C THR A 107 -2.71 -3.07 -3.57
N ILE A 108 -2.52 -1.97 -4.31
CA ILE A 108 -2.23 -2.03 -5.75
C ILE A 108 -0.84 -2.65 -5.99
N ALA A 109 0.17 -2.23 -5.24
CA ALA A 109 1.54 -2.72 -5.41
C ALA A 109 1.62 -4.25 -5.29
N ILE A 110 0.95 -4.81 -4.27
CA ILE A 110 0.91 -6.27 -4.11
C ILE A 110 0.10 -6.96 -5.20
N SER A 111 -0.94 -6.31 -5.72
CA SER A 111 -1.80 -6.89 -6.76
C SER A 111 -1.08 -6.97 -8.09
N ILE A 112 -0.30 -5.94 -8.44
CA ILE A 112 0.62 -5.96 -9.59
C ILE A 112 1.62 -7.10 -9.44
N LEU A 113 2.26 -7.20 -8.26
CA LEU A 113 3.21 -8.26 -7.96
C LEU A 113 2.53 -9.64 -8.10
N SER A 114 1.34 -9.83 -7.53
CA SER A 114 0.61 -11.10 -7.58
C SER A 114 0.32 -11.56 -9.01
N GLY A 115 0.01 -10.64 -9.92
CA GLY A 115 -0.28 -10.94 -11.32
C GLY A 115 0.88 -11.62 -12.04
N SER A 116 2.11 -11.31 -11.63
CA SER A 116 3.32 -11.84 -12.23
C SER A 116 3.74 -13.23 -11.70
N ILE A 117 3.27 -13.59 -10.50
CA ILE A 117 3.53 -14.87 -9.82
C ILE A 117 2.32 -15.81 -9.81
N ALA A 118 1.19 -15.38 -10.36
CA ALA A 118 -0.13 -16.01 -10.25
C ALA A 118 -0.20 -17.48 -10.67
N GLU A 119 0.66 -17.92 -11.59
CA GLU A 119 0.73 -19.30 -12.06
C GLU A 119 1.90 -20.11 -11.49
N LYS A 120 2.80 -19.46 -10.73
CA LYS A 120 4.07 -20.05 -10.28
C LYS A 120 4.09 -20.38 -8.79
N MET A 121 3.15 -19.87 -8.00
CA MET A 121 3.16 -19.97 -6.54
C MET A 121 1.90 -20.61 -5.99
N LYS A 122 2.06 -21.49 -4.99
CA LYS A 122 0.95 -22.05 -4.22
C LYS A 122 0.30 -20.95 -3.36
N PHE A 123 -1.00 -21.10 -3.06
CA PHE A 123 -1.77 -20.10 -2.32
C PHE A 123 -1.23 -19.80 -0.92
N ILE A 124 -0.90 -20.81 -0.11
CA ILE A 124 -0.42 -20.58 1.28
C ILE A 124 0.93 -19.85 1.31
N PRO A 125 1.98 -20.26 0.56
CA PRO A 125 3.20 -19.48 0.44
C PRO A 125 2.97 -18.04 -0.02
N TYR A 126 2.02 -17.83 -0.94
CA TYR A 126 1.65 -16.50 -1.41
C TYR A 126 1.11 -15.62 -0.27
N LEU A 127 0.24 -16.13 0.59
CA LEU A 127 -0.28 -15.35 1.74
C LEU A 127 0.85 -14.89 2.67
N LEU A 128 1.80 -15.79 2.99
CA LEU A 128 2.95 -15.45 3.82
C LEU A 128 3.84 -14.41 3.14
N PHE A 129 4.05 -14.56 1.83
CA PHE A 129 4.80 -13.61 1.04
C PHE A 129 4.18 -12.21 1.09
N VAL A 130 2.86 -12.09 0.92
CA VAL A 130 2.15 -10.79 1.00
C VAL A 130 2.41 -10.11 2.35
N VAL A 131 2.33 -10.86 3.45
CA VAL A 131 2.55 -10.31 4.80
C VAL A 131 3.98 -9.81 4.97
N ILE A 132 4.96 -10.64 4.63
CA ILE A 132 6.38 -10.33 4.79
C ILE A 132 6.77 -9.16 3.89
N TRP A 133 6.34 -9.19 2.63
CA TRP A 133 6.66 -8.16 1.65
C TRP A 133 6.06 -6.80 2.03
N THR A 134 4.81 -6.79 2.48
CA THR A 134 4.16 -5.55 2.93
C THR A 134 4.93 -4.92 4.11
N ALA A 135 5.27 -5.72 5.13
CA ALA A 135 5.92 -5.20 6.33
C ALA A 135 7.40 -4.84 6.13
N LEU A 136 8.17 -5.66 5.38
CA LEU A 136 9.62 -5.53 5.30
C LEU A 136 10.14 -4.88 4.01
N VAL A 137 9.33 -4.80 2.97
CA VAL A 137 9.74 -4.20 1.69
C VAL A 137 8.94 -2.94 1.41
N TYR A 138 7.62 -3.06 1.31
CA TYR A 138 6.79 -1.92 0.93
C TYR A 138 6.85 -0.80 1.96
N SER A 139 6.59 -1.11 3.24
CA SER A 139 6.55 -0.08 4.28
C SER A 139 7.87 0.68 4.46
N PRO A 140 9.05 0.03 4.48
CA PRO A 140 10.33 0.74 4.50
C PRO A 140 10.57 1.58 3.24
N VAL A 141 10.26 1.07 2.05
CA VAL A 141 10.43 1.86 0.81
C VAL A 141 9.49 3.08 0.80
N ALA A 142 8.24 2.92 1.24
CA ALA A 142 7.31 4.02 1.42
C ALA A 142 7.86 5.06 2.40
N HIS A 143 8.52 4.62 3.49
CA HIS A 143 9.18 5.52 4.41
C HIS A 143 10.33 6.30 3.76
N TRP A 144 11.17 5.62 2.97
CA TRP A 144 12.32 6.25 2.31
C TRP A 144 11.89 7.39 1.39
N VAL A 145 10.79 7.20 0.66
CA VAL A 145 10.34 8.12 -0.39
C VAL A 145 9.33 9.15 0.12
N TRP A 146 8.33 8.73 0.90
CA TRP A 146 7.21 9.56 1.33
C TRP A 146 7.19 9.87 2.82
N GLY A 147 7.72 8.98 3.66
CA GLY A 147 7.73 9.13 5.13
C GLY A 147 8.84 10.03 5.69
N GLY A 148 9.52 10.81 4.85
CA GLY A 148 10.62 11.68 5.28
C GLY A 148 11.99 10.98 5.41
N GLY A 149 12.12 9.76 4.89
CA GLY A 149 13.37 9.01 4.88
C GLY A 149 14.43 9.52 3.89
N TRP A 150 15.48 8.74 3.69
CA TRP A 150 16.68 9.20 2.98
C TRP A 150 16.45 9.59 1.50
N ILE A 151 15.59 8.89 0.77
CA ILE A 151 15.29 9.22 -0.65
C ILE A 151 14.57 10.57 -0.73
N ASN A 152 13.65 10.82 0.20
CA ASN A 152 12.98 12.11 0.34
C ASN A 152 14.00 13.23 0.59
N LYS A 153 14.99 13.00 1.48
CA LYS A 153 16.06 13.97 1.77
C LYS A 153 17.02 14.23 0.61
N LEU A 154 17.14 13.30 -0.34
CA LEU A 154 17.90 13.50 -1.58
C LEU A 154 17.16 14.39 -2.60
N GLY A 155 15.91 14.76 -2.34
CA GLY A 155 15.10 15.61 -3.22
C GLY A 155 14.53 14.87 -4.43
N VAL A 156 14.41 13.54 -4.36
CA VAL A 156 13.79 12.74 -5.42
C VAL A 156 12.29 13.04 -5.48
N LEU A 157 11.81 13.32 -6.70
CA LEU A 157 10.41 13.63 -6.95
C LEU A 157 9.64 12.36 -7.34
N ASP A 158 8.89 11.81 -6.39
CA ASP A 158 7.98 10.69 -6.63
C ASP A 158 6.57 11.03 -6.11
N PHE A 159 5.76 11.60 -7.01
CA PHE A 159 4.43 12.15 -6.67
C PHE A 159 3.37 11.08 -6.39
N ALA A 160 3.43 9.93 -7.09
CA ALA A 160 2.34 8.94 -7.09
C ALA A 160 2.83 7.49 -7.05
N GLY A 161 4.10 7.25 -6.72
CA GLY A 161 4.60 5.92 -6.39
C GLY A 161 5.23 5.21 -7.58
N GLY A 162 5.89 5.96 -8.46
CA GLY A 162 6.73 5.38 -9.51
C GLY A 162 7.76 4.42 -8.90
N THR A 163 8.39 4.84 -7.81
CA THR A 163 9.33 4.01 -7.05
C THR A 163 8.60 3.08 -6.11
N VAL A 164 7.75 3.63 -5.23
CA VAL A 164 7.15 2.89 -4.10
C VAL A 164 6.19 1.80 -4.55
N VAL A 165 5.50 1.96 -5.67
CA VAL A 165 4.53 0.99 -6.20
C VAL A 165 5.10 0.25 -7.39
N HIS A 166 5.50 0.94 -8.47
CA HIS A 166 5.81 0.27 -9.73
C HIS A 166 7.19 -0.38 -9.77
N ILE A 167 8.23 0.32 -9.33
CA ILE A 167 9.60 -0.24 -9.32
C ILE A 167 9.71 -1.37 -8.29
N THR A 168 9.20 -1.17 -7.07
CA THR A 168 9.24 -2.21 -6.01
C THR A 168 8.49 -3.48 -6.41
N SER A 169 7.30 -3.37 -7.02
CA SER A 169 6.53 -4.53 -7.47
C SER A 169 7.11 -5.17 -8.73
N GLY A 170 7.74 -4.38 -9.61
CA GLY A 170 8.31 -4.85 -10.86
C GLY A 170 9.68 -5.52 -10.75
N VAL A 171 10.55 -5.08 -9.83
CA VAL A 171 11.92 -5.61 -9.68
C VAL A 171 11.96 -6.94 -8.92
N LEU A 172 10.96 -7.22 -8.08
CA LEU A 172 10.93 -8.42 -7.24
C LEU A 172 10.46 -9.70 -7.94
N VAL A 173 10.30 -9.64 -9.27
CA VAL A 173 9.83 -10.74 -10.13
C VAL A 173 10.80 -10.98 -11.26
#